data_AF-A0A654TTW5-F1
#
_entry.id   AF-A0A654TTW5-F1
#
_cell.length_a   1.000
_cell.length_b   1.000
_cell.length_c   1.000
_cell.angle_alpha   90.00
_cell.angle_beta   90.00
_cell.angle_gamma   90.00
#
_symmetry.space_group_name_H-M   'P 1'
#
loop_
_entity.id
_entity.type
_entity.pdbx_description
1 polymer ?
#
loop_
_entity_poly.entity_id
_entity_poly.type
_entity_poly.pdbx_seq_one_letter_code
_entity_poly.pdbx_strand_id
1 'polypeptide(L)'
;MTWRRWALLCVGIAQIALGTVQGFGLDVGLTHQHPTGAGTHLLNESTSWSIALGVIMVGAALWPSAAAGLAGVLTAFVAILTGYVIVDALSGAVSTTRILTHLPVVIGAVLAIMVWRSASGPRPRPDAVAAEPDIVLPDNASRGRRRGHLWPTDGSAA
;
A
#
# COMPACT_ATOMS: atom_id res chain seq x y z
N MET A 1 -12.50 -8.95 5.35
CA MET A 1 -11.44 -8.59 4.37
C MET A 1 -12.05 -8.61 2.97
N THR A 2 -11.91 -7.54 2.18
CA THR A 2 -12.41 -7.53 0.78
C THR A 2 -11.46 -8.29 -0.15
N TRP A 3 -11.93 -8.75 -1.31
CA TRP A 3 -11.10 -9.50 -2.27
C TRP A 3 -9.81 -8.75 -2.67
N ARG A 4 -9.89 -7.43 -2.81
CA ARG A 4 -8.75 -6.54 -3.12
C ARG A 4 -7.67 -6.57 -2.04
N ARG A 5 -8.08 -6.62 -0.77
CA ARG A 5 -7.16 -6.69 0.37
C ARG A 5 -6.53 -8.07 0.48
N TRP A 6 -7.29 -9.14 0.20
CA TRP A 6 -6.74 -10.49 0.08
C TRP A 6 -5.72 -10.60 -1.06
N ALA A 7 -6.03 -10.06 -2.24
CA ALA A 7 -5.10 -10.03 -3.36
C ALA A 7 -3.83 -9.25 -3.02
N LEU A 8 -3.95 -8.07 -2.40
CA LEU A 8 -2.80 -7.25 -1.98
C LEU A 8 -1.93 -7.97 -0.96
N LEU A 9 -2.55 -8.71 -0.04
CA LEU A 9 -1.84 -9.55 0.93
C LEU A 9 -1.03 -10.65 0.22
N CYS A 10 -1.65 -11.41 -0.68
CA CYS A 10 -0.99 -12.47 -1.43
C CYS A 10 0.17 -11.92 -2.28
N VAL A 11 -0.03 -10.78 -2.94
CA VAL A 11 1.01 -10.11 -3.74
C VAL A 11 2.15 -9.61 -2.85
N GLY A 12 1.86 -9.04 -1.68
CA GLY A 12 2.89 -8.64 -0.71
C GLY A 12 3.73 -9.82 -0.24
N ILE A 13 3.10 -10.96 0.05
CA ILE A 13 3.80 -12.21 0.40
C ILE A 13 4.68 -12.70 -0.75
N ALA A 14 4.15 -12.71 -1.98
CA ALA A 14 4.92 -13.09 -3.16
C ALA A 14 6.12 -12.17 -3.39
N GLN A 15 5.97 -10.85 -3.17
CA GLN A 15 7.05 -9.87 -3.27
C GLN A 15 8.14 -10.10 -2.21
N ILE A 16 7.77 -10.43 -0.97
CA ILE A 16 8.72 -10.80 0.09
C ILE A 16 9.47 -12.07 -0.28
N ALA A 17 8.76 -13.11 -0.75
CA ALA A 17 9.38 -14.36 -1.16
C ALA A 17 10.37 -14.13 -2.32
N LEU A 18 9.96 -13.36 -3.33
CA LEU A 18 10.80 -13.02 -4.48
C LEU A 18 12.02 -12.19 -4.06
N GLY A 19 11.87 -11.23 -3.14
CA GLY A 19 12.99 -10.46 -2.59
C GLY A 19 13.96 -11.36 -1.81
N THR A 20 13.43 -12.25 -0.98
CA THR A 20 14.23 -13.23 -0.21
C THR A 20 15.03 -14.16 -1.14
N VAL A 21 14.40 -14.69 -2.19
CA VAL A 21 15.07 -15.54 -3.19
C VAL A 21 16.23 -14.78 -3.87
N GLN A 22 16.00 -13.53 -4.28
CA GLN A 22 17.05 -12.68 -4.86
C GLN A 22 18.19 -12.40 -3.86
N GLY A 23 17.86 -12.16 -2.58
CA GLY A 23 18.82 -11.88 -1.52
C GLY A 23 19.75 -13.04 -1.20
N PHE A 24 19.26 -14.28 -1.33
CA PHE A 24 20.09 -15.48 -1.20
C PHE A 24 20.93 -15.77 -2.45
N GLY A 25 20.88 -14.92 -3.48
CA GLY A 25 21.55 -15.15 -4.75
C GLY A 25 21.01 -16.38 -5.48
N LEU A 26 19.79 -16.84 -5.14
CA LEU A 26 19.14 -17.93 -5.84
C LEU A 26 18.65 -17.40 -7.18
N ASP A 27 19.18 -18.00 -8.23
CA ASP A 27 19.18 -17.46 -9.58
C ASP A 27 17.75 -17.41 -10.16
N VAL A 28 17.18 -16.21 -10.22
CA VAL A 28 15.90 -15.94 -10.92
C VAL A 28 16.14 -15.58 -12.40
N GLY A 29 17.27 -16.04 -12.96
CA GLY A 29 17.52 -16.06 -14.40
C GLY A 29 18.70 -15.23 -14.91
N LEU A 30 19.84 -15.14 -14.21
CA LEU A 30 21.05 -14.47 -14.69
C LEU A 30 22.32 -15.28 -14.39
N THR A 31 22.91 -15.84 -15.45
CA THR A 31 24.17 -16.60 -15.47
C THR A 31 25.33 -16.07 -14.59
N HIS A 32 26.01 -17.05 -14.00
CA HIS A 32 27.35 -17.12 -13.40
C HIS A 32 28.36 -15.99 -13.67
N GLN A 33 28.31 -14.91 -12.90
CA GLN A 33 29.52 -14.16 -12.55
C GLN A 33 29.47 -13.84 -11.06
N HIS A 34 30.44 -14.36 -10.30
CA HIS A 34 30.57 -14.09 -8.88
C HIS A 34 30.58 -12.56 -8.66
N PRO A 35 29.64 -11.99 -7.90
CA PRO A 35 29.60 -10.56 -7.67
C PRO A 35 30.88 -10.14 -6.93
N THR A 36 31.73 -9.36 -7.59
CA THR A 36 32.75 -8.56 -6.91
C THR A 36 32.06 -7.67 -5.87
N GLY A 37 32.69 -7.38 -4.72
CA GLY A 37 32.05 -6.78 -3.54
C GLY A 37 30.96 -5.72 -3.77
N ALA A 38 31.14 -4.80 -4.74
CA ALA A 38 30.12 -3.80 -5.12
C ALA A 38 28.77 -4.41 -5.58
N GLY A 39 28.78 -5.53 -6.30
CA GLY A 39 27.57 -6.23 -6.72
C GLY A 39 26.80 -6.85 -5.55
N THR A 40 27.51 -7.38 -4.54
CA THR A 40 26.89 -7.91 -3.31
C THR A 40 26.22 -6.80 -2.49
N HIS A 41 26.81 -5.61 -2.44
CA HIS A 41 26.21 -4.45 -1.77
C HIS A 41 24.90 -4.02 -2.46
N LEU A 42 24.90 -3.89 -3.79
CA LEU A 42 23.69 -3.54 -4.56
C LEU A 42 22.60 -4.61 -4.48
N LEU A 43 22.98 -5.89 -4.40
CA LEU A 43 22.05 -6.99 -4.17
C LEU A 43 21.39 -6.89 -2.79
N ASN A 44 22.14 -6.59 -1.73
CA ASN A 44 21.58 -6.41 -0.39
C ASN A 44 20.64 -5.19 -0.32
N GLU A 45 21.03 -4.08 -0.94
CA GLU A 45 20.22 -2.86 -1.01
C GLU A 45 18.89 -3.12 -1.75
N SER A 46 18.94 -3.68 -2.96
CA SER A 46 17.75 -4.01 -3.75
C SER A 46 16.84 -5.06 -3.11
N THR A 47 17.44 -6.04 -2.42
CA THR A 47 16.71 -7.05 -1.62
C THR A 47 15.95 -6.39 -0.48
N SER A 48 16.62 -5.53 0.30
CA SER A 48 16.01 -4.84 1.44
C SER A 48 14.83 -3.99 0.99
N TRP A 49 14.97 -3.29 -0.13
CA TRP A 49 13.91 -2.48 -0.71
C TRP A 49 12.73 -3.34 -1.18
N SER A 50 12.98 -4.46 -1.87
CA SER A 50 11.94 -5.36 -2.34
C SER A 50 11.14 -5.99 -1.19
N ILE A 51 11.82 -6.43 -0.14
CA ILE A 51 11.18 -6.99 1.06
C ILE A 51 10.36 -5.91 1.76
N ALA A 52 10.91 -4.70 1.93
CA ALA A 52 10.20 -3.58 2.55
C ALA A 52 8.90 -3.25 1.82
N LEU A 53 8.94 -3.16 0.48
CA LEU A 53 7.72 -2.94 -0.31
C LEU A 53 6.67 -4.04 -0.07
N GLY A 54 7.09 -5.31 -0.05
CA GLY A 54 6.19 -6.43 0.23
C GLY A 54 5.60 -6.40 1.65
N VAL A 55 6.41 -6.06 2.66
CA VAL A 55 5.95 -5.90 4.05
C VAL A 55 4.92 -4.78 4.16
N ILE A 56 5.13 -3.64 3.52
CA ILE A 56 4.18 -2.52 3.56
C ILE A 56 2.90 -2.87 2.79
N MET A 57 2.97 -3.66 1.70
CA MET A 57 1.77 -4.21 1.04
C MET A 57 0.94 -5.09 1.98
N VAL A 58 1.58 -5.99 2.73
CA VAL A 58 0.92 -6.81 3.76
C VAL A 58 0.30 -5.90 4.84
N GLY A 59 1.06 -4.91 5.32
CA GLY A 59 0.59 -3.94 6.30
C GLY A 59 -0.65 -3.15 5.83
N ALA A 60 -0.65 -2.65 4.59
CA ALA A 60 -1.78 -1.92 4.01
C ALA A 60 -2.99 -2.82 3.73
N ALA A 61 -2.77 -4.10 3.45
CA ALA A 61 -3.87 -5.06 3.38
C ALA A 61 -4.58 -5.18 4.74
N LEU A 62 -3.83 -5.21 5.85
CA LEU A 62 -4.36 -5.30 7.22
C LEU A 62 -4.94 -3.96 7.72
N TRP A 63 -4.28 -2.84 7.45
CA TRP A 63 -4.69 -1.48 7.83
C TRP A 63 -4.93 -0.58 6.61
N PRO A 64 -6.18 -0.51 6.09
CA PRO A 64 -6.50 0.25 4.88
C PRO A 64 -6.25 1.75 4.97
N SER A 65 -6.15 2.32 6.18
CA SER A 65 -5.76 3.71 6.40
C SER A 65 -4.36 4.02 5.86
N ALA A 66 -3.47 3.03 5.79
CA ALA A 66 -2.13 3.15 5.21
C ALA A 66 -2.10 3.05 3.68
N ALA A 67 -3.20 2.62 3.03
CA ALA A 67 -3.23 2.32 1.60
C ALA A 67 -2.96 3.54 0.71
N ALA A 68 -3.34 4.76 1.17
CA ALA A 68 -3.08 5.99 0.43
C ALA A 68 -1.57 6.26 0.28
N GLY A 69 -0.82 6.17 1.39
CA GLY A 69 0.63 6.36 1.38
C GLY A 69 1.34 5.30 0.56
N LEU A 70 0.95 4.03 0.72
CA LEU A 70 1.50 2.94 -0.08
C LEU A 70 1.22 3.11 -1.57
N ALA A 71 0.01 3.52 -1.96
CA ALA A 71 -0.34 3.77 -3.36
C ALA A 71 0.57 4.84 -3.98
N GLY A 72 0.85 5.93 -3.26
CA GLY A 72 1.77 6.97 -3.71
C GLY A 72 3.19 6.45 -3.92
N VAL A 73 3.74 5.75 -2.92
CA VAL A 73 5.10 5.18 -2.98
C VAL A 73 5.24 4.18 -4.12
N LEU A 74 4.30 3.23 -4.24
CA LEU A 74 4.35 2.21 -5.29
C LEU A 74 4.18 2.82 -6.69
N THR A 75 3.35 3.84 -6.85
CA THR A 75 3.19 4.53 -8.15
C THR A 75 4.49 5.21 -8.56
N ALA A 76 5.12 5.98 -7.66
CA ALA A 76 6.40 6.63 -7.93
C ALA A 76 7.49 5.60 -8.26
N PHE A 77 7.57 4.53 -7.46
CA PHE A 77 8.53 3.45 -7.69
C PHE A 77 8.34 2.79 -9.05
N VAL A 78 7.11 2.40 -9.40
CA VAL A 78 6.80 1.76 -10.69
C VAL A 78 7.09 2.69 -11.87
N ALA A 79 6.78 3.99 -11.75
CA ALA A 79 7.06 4.95 -12.82
C ALA A 79 8.58 5.05 -13.10
N ILE A 80 9.39 5.19 -12.05
CA ILE A 80 10.85 5.27 -12.17
C ILE A 80 11.41 3.94 -12.69
N LEU A 81 10.97 2.81 -12.12
CA LEU A 81 11.40 1.47 -12.54
C LEU A 81 11.09 1.21 -14.02
N THR A 82 9.94 1.66 -14.50
CA THR A 82 9.57 1.54 -15.92
C THR A 82 10.55 2.29 -16.82
N GLY A 83 10.99 3.48 -16.41
CA GLY A 83 12.03 4.23 -17.12
C GLY A 83 13.34 3.44 -17.23
N TYR A 84 13.81 2.84 -16.13
CA TYR A 84 15.00 1.99 -16.16
C TYR A 84 14.84 0.77 -17.05
N VAL A 85 13.70 0.05 -16.96
CA VAL A 85 13.43 -1.12 -17.80
C VAL A 85 13.42 -0.75 -19.29
N ILE A 86 12.87 0.41 -19.67
CA ILE A 86 12.88 0.89 -21.05
C ILE A 86 14.32 1.16 -21.51
N VAL A 87 15.11 1.88 -20.71
CA VAL A 87 16.52 2.18 -21.05
C VAL A 87 17.34 0.90 -21.20
N ASP A 88 17.19 -0.06 -20.28
CA ASP A 88 17.89 -1.33 -20.34
C ASP A 88 17.43 -2.18 -21.53
N ALA A 89 16.13 -2.16 -21.87
CA ALA A 89 15.58 -2.84 -23.03
C ALA A 89 16.11 -2.28 -24.35
N LEU A 90 16.15 -0.95 -24.49
CA LEU A 90 16.72 -0.28 -25.66
C LEU A 90 18.23 -0.55 -25.79
N SER A 91 18.91 -0.81 -24.67
CA SER A 91 20.33 -1.15 -24.62
C SER A 91 20.61 -2.65 -24.80
N GLY A 92 19.58 -3.49 -24.91
CA GLY A 92 19.71 -4.95 -24.97
C GLY A 92 20.23 -5.59 -23.67
N ALA A 93 20.18 -4.87 -22.55
CA ALA A 93 20.76 -5.24 -21.26
C ALA A 93 19.78 -5.94 -20.31
N VAL A 94 18.52 -6.12 -20.71
CA VAL A 94 17.46 -6.75 -19.89
C VAL A 94 16.96 -8.04 -20.52
N SER A 95 16.84 -9.10 -19.71
CA SER A 95 16.19 -10.35 -20.11
C SER A 95 14.67 -10.29 -19.88
N THR A 96 13.89 -11.07 -20.63
CA THR A 96 12.45 -11.21 -20.41
C THR A 96 12.14 -11.65 -18.98
N THR A 97 12.93 -12.57 -18.43
CA THR A 97 12.79 -13.05 -17.05
C THR A 97 12.95 -11.92 -16.04
N ARG A 98 13.93 -11.03 -16.23
CA ARG A 98 14.12 -9.84 -15.38
C ARG A 98 12.93 -8.88 -15.45
N ILE A 99 12.31 -8.70 -16.62
CA ILE A 99 11.08 -7.89 -16.73
C ILE A 99 9.94 -8.51 -15.92
N LEU A 100 9.81 -9.84 -15.96
CA LEU A 100 8.73 -10.56 -15.26
C LEU A 100 8.83 -10.46 -13.73
N THR A 101 10.03 -10.31 -13.15
CA THR A 101 10.19 -10.13 -11.70
C THR A 101 9.63 -8.80 -11.20
N HIS A 102 9.36 -7.84 -12.09
CA HIS A 102 8.73 -6.56 -11.75
C HIS A 102 7.19 -6.62 -11.76
N LEU A 103 6.57 -7.70 -12.25
CA LEU A 103 5.10 -7.80 -12.30
C LEU A 103 4.43 -7.71 -10.92
N PRO A 104 4.91 -8.38 -9.85
CA PRO A 104 4.20 -8.35 -8.57
C PRO A 104 4.15 -6.95 -7.97
N VAL A 105 5.21 -6.14 -8.11
CA VAL A 105 5.19 -4.74 -7.62
C VAL A 105 4.22 -3.86 -8.41
N VAL A 106 4.09 -4.07 -9.72
CA VAL A 106 3.10 -3.35 -10.56
C VAL A 106 1.68 -3.73 -10.15
N ILE A 107 1.41 -5.03 -9.97
CA ILE A 107 0.09 -5.52 -9.51
C ILE A 107 -0.21 -4.96 -8.11
N GLY A 108 0.79 -4.94 -7.22
CA GLY A 108 0.68 -4.35 -5.89
C GLY A 108 0.31 -2.87 -5.93
N ALA A 109 0.91 -2.09 -6.85
CA ALA A 109 0.59 -0.68 -7.04
C ALA A 109 -0.88 -0.47 -7.43
N VAL A 110 -1.36 -1.23 -8.43
CA VAL A 110 -2.76 -1.17 -8.88
C VAL A 110 -3.71 -1.53 -7.74
N LEU A 111 -3.44 -2.61 -7.01
CA LEU A 111 -4.25 -3.04 -5.88
C LEU A 111 -4.26 -2.01 -4.75
N ALA A 112 -3.10 -1.41 -4.41
CA ALA A 112 -3.01 -0.36 -3.40
C ALA A 112 -3.87 0.85 -3.78
N ILE A 113 -3.82 1.29 -5.05
CA ILE A 113 -4.68 2.37 -5.58
C ILE A 113 -6.17 1.98 -5.45
N MET A 114 -6.54 0.76 -5.84
CA MET A 114 -7.93 0.29 -5.72
C MET A 114 -8.41 0.25 -4.27
N VAL A 115 -7.57 -0.21 -3.33
CA VAL A 115 -7.88 -0.22 -1.89
C VAL A 115 -8.05 1.19 -1.37
N TRP A 116 -7.13 2.10 -1.70
CA TRP A 116 -7.18 3.51 -1.32
C TRP A 116 -8.46 4.21 -1.82
N ARG A 117 -8.77 4.08 -3.12
CA ARG A 117 -9.97 4.68 -3.72
C ARG A 117 -11.27 4.16 -3.10
N SER A 118 -11.27 2.91 -2.65
CA SER A 118 -12.45 2.31 -2.01
C SER A 118 -12.63 2.75 -0.57
N ALA A 119 -11.52 2.92 0.17
CA ALA A 119 -11.54 3.48 1.52
C ALA A 119 -11.92 4.97 1.53
N SER A 120 -11.69 5.67 0.41
CA SER A 120 -12.01 7.09 0.23
C SER A 120 -13.39 7.34 -0.39
N GLY A 121 -14.21 6.30 -0.60
CA GLY A 121 -15.56 6.43 -1.14
C GLY A 121 -16.47 7.31 -0.26
N PRO A 122 -17.59 7.82 -0.78
CA PRO A 122 -18.48 8.71 -0.04
C PRO A 122 -18.80 8.10 1.34
N ARG A 123 -18.40 8.79 2.42
CA ARG A 123 -18.87 8.43 3.76
C ARG A 123 -20.40 8.38 3.69
N PRO A 124 -21.07 7.37 4.27
CA PRO A 124 -22.51 7.44 4.45
C PRO A 124 -22.81 8.79 5.08
N ARG A 125 -23.55 9.64 4.34
CA ARG A 125 -24.08 10.87 4.90
C ARG A 125 -24.87 10.44 6.13
N PRO A 126 -24.66 11.02 7.32
CA PRO A 126 -25.45 10.71 8.49
C PRO A 126 -26.88 11.27 8.32
N ASP A 127 -27.59 10.86 7.27
CA ASP A 127 -29.01 11.15 7.03
C ASP A 127 -29.88 9.93 7.40
N ALA A 128 -29.28 8.93 8.04
CA ALA A 128 -29.97 7.83 8.70
C ALA A 128 -29.55 7.71 10.17
N VAL A 129 -29.30 8.85 10.83
CA VAL A 129 -29.69 8.91 12.25
C VAL A 129 -31.17 8.65 12.20
N ALA A 130 -31.57 7.49 12.72
CA ALA A 130 -32.94 7.11 13.00
C ALA A 130 -33.76 8.37 13.24
N ALA A 131 -34.86 8.51 12.50
CA ALA A 131 -35.89 9.51 12.72
C ALA A 131 -35.81 9.97 14.18
N GLU A 132 -35.24 11.17 14.40
CA GLU A 132 -35.14 11.69 15.75
C GLU A 132 -36.54 11.48 16.34
N PRO A 133 -36.68 10.81 17.50
CA PRO A 133 -37.99 10.77 18.13
C PRO A 133 -38.45 12.22 18.17
N ASP A 134 -39.70 12.44 17.76
CA ASP A 134 -40.29 13.77 17.71
C ASP A 134 -40.31 14.32 19.13
N ILE A 135 -39.18 14.90 19.54
CA ILE A 135 -39.00 15.51 20.85
C ILE A 135 -39.68 16.85 20.70
N VAL A 136 -40.92 16.90 21.19
CA VAL A 136 -41.66 18.14 21.38
C VAL A 136 -40.83 19.01 22.32
N LEU A 137 -40.22 20.04 21.75
CA LEU A 137 -39.43 21.01 22.49
C LEU A 137 -40.40 22.04 23.10
N PRO A 138 -40.31 22.35 24.41
CA PRO A 138 -41.15 23.38 25.02
C PRO A 138 -40.87 24.75 24.37
N ASP A 139 -41.86 25.65 24.38
CA ASP A 139 -41.85 26.92 23.63
C ASP A 139 -40.65 27.85 23.94
N ASN A 140 -39.94 27.60 25.03
CA ASN A 140 -38.77 28.36 25.46
C ASN A 140 -37.41 27.72 25.10
N ALA A 141 -37.39 26.61 24.37
CA ALA A 141 -36.17 25.91 23.99
C ALA A 141 -35.95 25.97 22.48
N SER A 142 -34.68 26.14 22.06
CA SER A 142 -34.27 26.06 20.66
C SER A 142 -33.29 24.92 20.48
N ARG A 143 -33.36 24.20 19.35
CA ARG A 143 -32.34 23.20 19.01
C ARG A 143 -31.00 23.91 18.83
N GLY A 144 -30.10 23.74 19.80
CA GLY A 144 -28.76 24.29 19.73
C GLY A 144 -28.05 23.79 18.47
N ARG A 145 -27.50 24.72 17.67
CA ARG A 145 -26.62 24.38 16.55
C ARG A 145 -25.43 23.62 17.11
N ARG A 146 -25.31 22.31 16.84
CA ARG A 146 -24.14 21.51 17.22
C ARG A 146 -22.90 22.11 16.56
N ARG A 147 -22.16 22.94 17.30
CA ARG A 147 -20.80 23.31 16.95
C ARG A 147 -19.93 22.09 17.25
N GLY A 148 -19.42 21.45 16.20
CA GLY A 148 -18.73 20.16 16.24
C GLY A 148 -17.34 20.19 16.88
N HIS A 149 -17.20 20.82 18.03
CA HIS A 149 -15.95 20.82 18.78
C HIS A 149 -16.24 20.84 20.29
N LEU A 150 -16.77 19.73 20.81
CA LEU A 150 -16.75 19.46 22.24
C LEU A 150 -15.87 18.23 22.44
N TRP A 151 -14.70 18.49 23.00
CA TRP A 151 -13.73 17.50 23.44
C TRP A 151 -14.29 16.78 24.68
N PRO A 152 -14.22 15.43 24.78
CA PRO A 152 -14.65 14.72 25.98
C PRO A 152 -13.83 15.17 27.19
N THR A 153 -14.49 15.67 28.24
CA THR A 153 -13.88 16.06 29.52
C THR A 153 -14.13 15.00 30.60
N ASP A 154 -14.14 13.73 30.21
CA ASP A 154 -14.29 12.62 31.14
C ASP A 154 -12.92 12.27 31.74
N GLY A 155 -12.18 13.29 32.18
CA GLY A 155 -11.00 13.18 33.02
C GLY A 155 -11.46 13.18 34.47
N SER A 156 -11.92 12.03 34.95
CA SER A 156 -12.20 11.81 36.37
C SER A 156 -10.89 11.96 37.15
N ALA A 157 -10.77 13.05 37.91
CA ALA A 157 -9.80 13.15 38.99
C ALA A 157 -10.32 12.30 40.16
N ALA A 158 -9.63 11.19 40.42
CA ALA A 158 -9.69 10.44 41.66
C ALA A 158 -8.28 10.03 42.04
#